data_AF-A0A957UCC9-F1
#
_entry.id   AF-A0A957UCC9-F1
#
_cell.length_a   1.000
_cell.length_b   1.000
_cell.length_c   1.000
_cell.angle_alpha   90.00
_cell.angle_beta   90.00
_cell.angle_gamma   90.00
#
_symmetry.space_group_name_H-M   'P 1'
#
loop_
_entity.id
_entity.type
_entity.pdbx_description
1 polymer ?
#
loop_
_entity_poly.entity_id
_entity_poly.type
_entity_poly.pdbx_seq_one_letter_code
_entity_poly.pdbx_strand_id
1 'polypeptide(L)'
;RFMATMLMTTKKVSAKPPNSRTCFFFLRTAAAGLPPAAASFSPQYPEDIKSAHSIFEDAPIGSMVAWSDGTPRPPERFTRKLAAWRNNNSKGRLIRKEPPRSRPTYSPPAGFTLHEADFGSGGVIAISVHRSFSVDTTLQFTVVERPAPGTVRVFDRAGDNAELVHLAPHRAAAEEWLSRHGYPNAVLDEVTADEVAADVVEGRVA
;
A
#
# COMPACT_ATOMS: atom_id res chain seq x y z
N ARG A 1 2.69 -43.76 30.02
CA ARG A 1 3.35 -44.43 28.87
C ARG A 1 2.53 -44.04 27.63
N PHE A 2 2.95 -43.22 26.68
CA PHE A 2 4.27 -42.79 26.23
C PHE A 2 4.18 -41.33 25.76
N MET A 3 5.15 -40.50 26.12
CA MET A 3 5.45 -39.24 25.44
C MET A 3 6.03 -39.56 24.06
N ALA A 4 5.57 -38.88 23.01
CA ALA A 4 6.21 -38.89 21.70
C ALA A 4 6.81 -37.51 21.44
N THR A 5 8.06 -37.38 21.86
CA THR A 5 8.98 -36.28 21.57
C THR A 5 9.33 -36.34 20.09
N MET A 6 8.94 -35.34 19.28
CA MET A 6 9.38 -35.26 17.89
C MET A 6 10.62 -34.37 17.80
N LEU A 7 11.76 -35.00 17.51
CA LEU A 7 13.06 -34.39 17.28
C LEU A 7 13.02 -33.51 16.02
N MET A 8 13.33 -32.21 16.16
CA MET A 8 13.67 -31.35 15.04
C MET A 8 15.16 -31.55 14.68
N THR A 9 15.45 -32.20 13.55
CA THR A 9 16.80 -32.27 12.99
C THR A 9 17.07 -31.05 12.12
N THR A 10 17.93 -30.14 12.61
CA THR A 10 18.44 -29.00 11.84
C THR A 10 19.65 -29.42 11.02
N LYS A 11 19.60 -29.24 9.70
CA LYS A 11 20.74 -29.50 8.80
C LYS A 11 21.59 -28.23 8.70
N LYS A 12 22.75 -28.26 9.36
CA LYS A 12 23.77 -27.21 9.38
C LYS A 12 24.60 -27.29 8.08
N VAL A 13 24.51 -26.29 7.21
CA VAL A 13 25.43 -26.16 6.07
C VAL A 13 26.59 -25.27 6.49
N SER A 14 27.77 -25.89 6.58
CA SER A 14 29.06 -25.29 6.91
C SER A 14 29.74 -24.81 5.63
N ALA A 15 30.05 -23.53 5.54
CA ALA A 15 30.91 -22.99 4.49
C ALA A 15 32.25 -22.55 5.11
N LYS A 16 33.33 -23.19 4.64
CA LYS A 16 34.72 -22.97 5.01
C LYS A 16 35.34 -21.90 4.10
N PRO A 17 36.13 -20.94 4.60
CA PRO A 17 36.75 -19.91 3.78
C PRO A 17 38.09 -20.39 3.18
N PRO A 18 38.50 -19.94 1.98
CA PRO A 18 39.87 -20.07 1.54
C PRO A 18 40.70 -18.86 2.01
N ASN A 19 41.89 -19.19 2.53
CA ASN A 19 42.93 -18.29 3.01
C ASN A 19 44.04 -18.23 1.96
N SER A 20 44.53 -17.04 1.57
CA SER A 20 45.79 -16.89 0.82
C SER A 20 46.31 -15.44 0.82
N ARG A 21 47.21 -15.18 1.77
CA ARG A 21 48.41 -14.31 1.77
C ARG A 21 48.66 -13.31 0.60
N THR A 22 48.69 -12.04 1.00
CA THR A 22 49.80 -11.05 0.95
C THR A 22 50.60 -10.79 -0.34
N CYS A 23 50.58 -9.53 -0.80
CA CYS A 23 51.77 -8.79 -1.27
C CYS A 23 51.59 -7.27 -1.02
N PHE A 24 52.66 -6.64 -0.53
CA PHE A 24 52.75 -5.24 -0.11
C PHE A 24 53.37 -4.33 -1.19
N PHE A 25 53.12 -3.03 -1.04
CA PHE A 25 53.76 -1.84 -1.64
C PHE A 25 53.33 -1.39 -3.05
N PHE A 26 52.64 -0.24 -3.12
CA PHE A 26 53.32 1.04 -3.32
C PHE A 26 52.41 2.22 -2.91
N LEU A 27 52.99 3.20 -2.21
CA LEU A 27 52.33 4.46 -1.88
C LEU A 27 52.06 5.29 -3.14
N ARG A 28 50.86 5.87 -3.23
CA ARG A 28 50.70 7.23 -3.75
C ARG A 28 49.52 7.92 -3.10
N THR A 29 49.84 8.98 -2.37
CA THR A 29 48.96 9.99 -1.81
C THR A 29 48.22 10.74 -2.94
N ALA A 30 46.90 10.86 -2.79
CA ALA A 30 46.13 11.96 -3.34
C ALA A 30 45.01 12.27 -2.34
N ALA A 31 45.16 13.39 -1.64
CA ALA A 31 44.10 13.99 -0.87
C ALA A 31 43.15 14.73 -1.82
N ALA A 32 41.86 14.40 -1.80
CA ALA A 32 40.77 15.31 -2.12
C ALA A 32 39.41 14.62 -1.92
N GLY A 33 38.52 15.28 -1.19
CA GLY A 33 37.08 14.96 -1.17
C GLY A 33 36.63 14.26 0.10
N LEU A 34 36.29 15.05 1.12
CA LEU A 34 35.26 14.66 2.08
C LEU A 34 34.07 14.08 1.29
N PRO A 35 33.51 12.91 1.65
CA PRO A 35 32.16 12.60 1.20
C PRO A 35 31.25 13.72 1.71
N PRO A 36 30.37 14.33 0.89
CA PRO A 36 29.37 15.23 1.44
C PRO A 36 28.60 14.44 2.50
N ALA A 37 28.50 15.07 3.67
CA ALA A 37 27.70 14.60 4.79
C ALA A 37 26.39 14.04 4.27
N ALA A 38 25.98 12.89 4.82
CA ALA A 38 24.69 12.29 4.62
C ALA A 38 23.66 13.41 4.40
N ALA A 39 23.17 13.51 3.16
CA ALA A 39 21.95 14.23 2.91
C ALA A 39 20.92 13.48 3.74
N SER A 40 20.71 13.96 4.96
CA SER A 40 19.49 13.77 5.69
C SER A 40 18.41 14.24 4.74
N PHE A 41 17.87 13.30 3.98
CA PHE A 41 16.56 13.43 3.38
C PHE A 41 15.60 13.54 4.55
N SER A 42 15.53 14.74 5.12
CA SER A 42 14.39 15.17 5.91
C SER A 42 13.30 15.37 4.86
N PRO A 43 12.21 14.58 4.86
CA PRO A 43 11.06 14.91 4.05
C PRO A 43 10.54 16.25 4.58
N GLN A 44 10.89 17.34 3.90
CA GLN A 44 10.18 18.59 4.04
C GLN A 44 8.86 18.38 3.33
N TYR A 45 7.83 18.00 4.07
CA TYR A 45 6.49 18.60 4.15
C TYR A 45 5.73 17.79 5.22
N PRO A 46 4.95 18.43 6.11
CA PRO A 46 3.98 17.68 6.90
C PRO A 46 3.11 16.89 5.92
N GLU A 47 2.86 15.61 6.23
CA GLU A 47 1.89 14.73 5.57
C GLU A 47 0.80 15.57 4.90
N ASP A 48 0.67 15.53 3.57
CA ASP A 48 -0.27 16.38 2.84
C ASP A 48 -1.70 15.97 3.26
N ILE A 49 -2.27 16.70 4.23
CA ILE A 49 -3.54 16.35 4.86
C ILE A 49 -4.64 16.72 3.86
N LYS A 50 -5.27 15.69 3.30
CA LYS A 50 -6.34 15.80 2.31
C LYS A 50 -7.70 15.55 2.95
N SER A 51 -8.71 16.20 2.37
CA SER A 51 -10.11 15.86 2.63
C SER A 51 -10.49 14.58 1.87
N ALA A 52 -11.59 13.94 2.28
CA ALA A 52 -12.14 12.80 1.55
C ALA A 52 -12.49 13.14 0.10
N HIS A 53 -12.95 14.36 -0.17
CA HIS A 53 -13.22 14.84 -1.52
C HIS A 53 -11.93 14.88 -2.38
N SER A 54 -10.81 15.39 -1.87
CA SER A 54 -9.54 15.38 -2.62
C SER A 54 -9.03 13.96 -2.87
N ILE A 55 -9.21 13.01 -1.94
CA ILE A 55 -8.90 11.60 -2.22
C ILE A 55 -9.81 11.04 -3.33
N PHE A 56 -11.10 11.37 -3.30
CA PHE A 56 -12.03 10.90 -4.30
C PHE A 56 -11.72 11.43 -5.71
N GLU A 57 -11.27 12.67 -5.85
CA GLU A 57 -10.87 13.24 -7.15
C GLU A 57 -9.45 12.78 -7.53
N ASP A 58 -8.44 13.04 -6.70
CA ASP A 58 -7.03 13.08 -7.11
C ASP A 58 -6.24 11.79 -6.82
N ALA A 59 -6.75 10.88 -5.98
CA ALA A 59 -6.01 9.66 -5.63
C ALA A 59 -6.33 8.54 -6.64
N PRO A 60 -5.36 7.97 -7.37
CA PRO A 60 -5.62 6.88 -8.30
C PRO A 60 -6.01 5.62 -7.52
N ILE A 61 -6.92 4.83 -8.11
CA ILE A 61 -7.29 3.53 -7.55
C ILE A 61 -6.02 2.66 -7.45
N GLY A 62 -5.87 1.94 -6.34
CA GLY A 62 -4.66 1.19 -5.98
C GLY A 62 -3.73 1.93 -5.02
N SER A 63 -3.94 3.23 -4.76
CA SER A 63 -3.15 3.98 -3.78
C SER A 63 -3.35 3.47 -2.35
N MET A 64 -2.30 3.47 -1.55
CA MET A 64 -2.39 3.30 -0.10
C MET A 64 -2.78 4.63 0.53
N VAL A 65 -3.91 4.66 1.23
CA VAL A 65 -4.44 5.85 1.89
C VAL A 65 -4.54 5.60 3.38
N ALA A 66 -3.93 6.48 4.18
CA ALA A 66 -4.13 6.54 5.62
C ALA A 66 -5.26 7.50 5.96
N TRP A 67 -6.00 7.22 7.04
CA TRP A 67 -6.99 8.14 7.60
C TRP A 67 -6.78 8.32 9.09
N SER A 68 -7.20 9.48 9.61
CA SER A 68 -7.06 9.88 11.01
C SER A 68 -8.20 10.79 11.44
N ASP A 69 -8.62 10.67 12.71
CA ASP A 69 -9.50 11.64 13.38
C ASP A 69 -8.72 12.68 14.20
N GLY A 70 -7.39 12.69 14.09
CA GLY A 70 -6.50 13.62 14.79
C GLY A 70 -6.31 13.31 16.28
N THR A 71 -6.96 12.27 16.81
CA THR A 71 -6.84 11.92 18.23
C THR A 71 -5.50 11.23 18.53
N PRO A 72 -4.86 11.51 19.68
CA PRO A 72 -3.57 10.90 19.99
C PRO A 72 -3.72 9.41 20.27
N ARG A 73 -2.75 8.62 19.79
CA ARG A 73 -2.71 7.17 19.98
C ARG A 73 -2.72 6.80 21.49
N PRO A 74 -3.70 6.01 21.96
CA PRO A 74 -3.73 5.55 23.35
C PRO A 74 -2.53 4.64 23.69
N PRO A 75 -2.04 4.67 24.94
CA PRO A 75 -1.03 3.72 25.41
C PRO A 75 -1.45 2.26 25.22
N GLU A 76 -0.49 1.38 24.92
CA GLU A 76 -0.75 0.00 24.51
C GLU A 76 -1.48 -0.85 25.56
N ARG A 77 -1.33 -0.53 26.85
CA ARG A 77 -2.05 -1.19 27.95
C ARG A 77 -3.58 -1.02 27.87
N PHE A 78 -4.08 0.01 27.18
CA PHE A 78 -5.52 0.26 27.04
C PHE A 78 -6.06 -0.38 25.76
N THR A 79 -6.02 -1.71 25.69
CA THR A 79 -6.37 -2.50 24.50
C THR A 79 -7.71 -2.12 23.87
N ARG A 80 -8.77 -1.94 24.66
CA ARG A 80 -10.10 -1.51 24.17
C ARG A 80 -10.09 -0.10 23.56
N LYS A 81 -9.40 0.86 24.21
CA LYS A 81 -9.28 2.22 23.68
C LYS A 81 -8.43 2.25 22.42
N LEU A 82 -7.34 1.48 22.40
CA LEU A 82 -6.47 1.36 21.24
C LEU A 82 -7.20 0.74 20.05
N ALA A 83 -8.01 -0.29 20.27
CA ALA A 83 -8.85 -0.89 19.21
C ALA A 83 -9.86 0.11 18.66
N ALA A 84 -10.56 0.85 19.54
CA ALA A 84 -11.47 1.91 19.11
C ALA A 84 -10.76 3.02 18.33
N TRP A 85 -9.57 3.43 18.78
CA TRP A 85 -8.74 4.43 18.10
C TRP A 85 -8.32 3.96 16.70
N ARG A 86 -7.89 2.71 16.54
CA ARG A 86 -7.48 2.13 15.24
C ARG A 86 -8.60 2.16 14.21
N ASN A 87 -9.86 2.05 14.63
CA ASN A 87 -10.98 2.15 13.69
C ASN A 87 -11.01 3.49 12.95
N ASN A 88 -10.57 4.58 13.57
CA ASN A 88 -10.52 5.91 12.95
C ASN A 88 -9.11 6.34 12.56
N ASN A 89 -8.10 5.50 12.83
CA ASN A 89 -6.68 5.80 12.64
C ASN A 89 -5.99 4.56 12.09
N SER A 90 -6.17 4.32 10.79
CA SER A 90 -5.61 3.17 10.10
C SER A 90 -5.33 3.54 8.63
N LYS A 91 -4.97 2.55 7.82
CA LYS A 91 -4.66 2.74 6.40
C LYS A 91 -5.19 1.56 5.60
N GLY A 92 -5.43 1.80 4.32
CA GLY A 92 -5.96 0.78 3.42
C GLY A 92 -5.73 1.17 1.97
N ARG A 93 -5.83 0.17 1.09
CA ARG A 93 -5.68 0.38 -0.34
C ARG A 93 -6.99 0.86 -0.93
N LEU A 94 -6.97 1.95 -1.68
CA LEU A 94 -8.11 2.43 -2.42
C LEU A 94 -8.48 1.41 -3.49
N ILE A 95 -9.62 0.72 -3.31
CA ILE A 95 -10.06 -0.33 -4.22
C ILE A 95 -11.22 0.10 -5.10
N ARG A 96 -11.98 1.13 -4.71
CA ARG A 96 -13.18 1.52 -5.43
C ARG A 96 -13.53 2.97 -5.17
N LYS A 97 -13.97 3.67 -6.22
CA LYS A 97 -14.59 5.00 -6.16
C LYS A 97 -16.04 4.87 -6.64
N GLU A 98 -16.97 5.41 -5.86
CA GLU A 98 -18.40 5.40 -6.13
C GLU A 98 -18.86 6.84 -6.41
N PRO A 99 -19.17 7.19 -7.67
CA PRO A 99 -19.68 8.52 -7.98
C PRO A 99 -21.10 8.71 -7.41
N PRO A 100 -21.57 9.96 -7.29
CA PRO A 100 -22.94 10.24 -6.86
C PRO A 100 -23.93 9.52 -7.77
N ARG A 101 -24.89 8.81 -7.18
CA ARG A 101 -25.92 8.11 -7.94
C ARG A 101 -27.26 8.79 -7.73
N SER A 102 -27.90 9.21 -8.82
CA SER A 102 -29.27 9.69 -8.75
C SER A 102 -30.20 8.50 -8.55
N ARG A 103 -30.91 8.44 -7.41
CA ARG A 103 -32.04 7.53 -7.22
C ARG A 103 -33.31 8.34 -6.93
N PRO A 104 -34.51 7.85 -7.33
CA PRO A 104 -35.76 8.59 -7.18
C PRO A 104 -36.09 9.07 -5.77
N THR A 105 -35.56 8.41 -4.73
CA THR A 105 -35.90 8.68 -3.33
C THR A 105 -34.72 9.21 -2.52
N TYR A 106 -33.48 8.95 -2.93
CA TYR A 106 -32.27 9.35 -2.20
C TYR A 106 -31.04 9.22 -3.08
N SER A 107 -30.30 10.32 -3.27
CA SER A 107 -29.02 10.30 -3.96
C SER A 107 -27.90 10.27 -2.92
N PRO A 108 -27.22 9.12 -2.71
CA PRO A 108 -26.05 9.10 -1.85
C PRO A 108 -24.96 10.03 -2.42
N PRO A 109 -24.20 10.72 -1.56
CA PRO A 109 -23.02 11.45 -1.97
C PRO A 109 -21.99 10.50 -2.59
N ALA A 110 -20.99 11.08 -3.29
CA ALA A 110 -19.83 10.32 -3.74
C ALA A 110 -19.13 9.65 -2.54
N GLY A 111 -18.44 8.55 -2.81
CA GLY A 111 -17.67 7.86 -1.79
C GLY A 111 -16.59 6.98 -2.37
N PHE A 112 -15.83 6.35 -1.51
CA PHE A 112 -14.79 5.41 -1.90
C PHE A 112 -14.61 4.32 -0.85
N THR A 113 -14.03 3.20 -1.26
CA THR A 113 -13.77 2.06 -0.39
C THR A 113 -12.28 1.75 -0.33
N LEU A 114 -11.78 1.61 0.89
CA LEU A 114 -10.43 1.15 1.19
C LEU A 114 -10.46 -0.30 1.68
N HIS A 115 -9.56 -1.13 1.17
CA HIS A 115 -9.24 -2.45 1.70
C HIS A 115 -8.18 -2.31 2.80
N GLU A 116 -8.57 -2.58 4.04
CA GLU A 116 -7.71 -2.38 5.21
C GLU A 116 -6.80 -3.59 5.47
N ALA A 117 -7.38 -4.79 5.50
CA ALA A 117 -6.65 -6.01 5.80
C ALA A 117 -7.39 -7.27 5.39
N ASP A 118 -6.63 -8.32 5.10
CA ASP A 118 -7.12 -9.70 5.00
C ASP A 118 -6.68 -10.50 6.21
N PHE A 119 -7.59 -11.27 6.77
CA PHE A 119 -7.35 -12.19 7.89
C PHE A 119 -7.62 -13.61 7.44
N GLY A 120 -6.71 -14.52 7.76
CA GLY A 120 -6.75 -15.87 7.25
C GLY A 120 -5.65 -16.76 7.83
N SER A 121 -5.68 -18.04 7.46
CA SER A 121 -4.65 -19.01 7.86
C SER A 121 -4.38 -19.97 6.71
N GLY A 122 -3.15 -20.50 6.64
CA GLY A 122 -2.78 -21.50 5.62
C GLY A 122 -2.87 -21.01 4.17
N GLY A 123 -2.74 -19.69 3.93
CA GLY A 123 -2.87 -19.11 2.59
C GLY A 123 -4.31 -18.88 2.12
N VAL A 124 -5.31 -19.15 2.98
CA VAL A 124 -6.73 -18.86 2.70
C VAL A 124 -7.13 -17.59 3.43
N ILE A 125 -7.66 -16.62 2.69
CA ILE A 125 -8.29 -15.42 3.26
C ILE A 125 -9.68 -15.80 3.75
N ALA A 126 -9.91 -15.69 5.06
CA ALA A 126 -11.19 -15.98 5.68
C ALA A 126 -12.07 -14.73 5.79
N ILE A 127 -11.46 -13.56 6.01
CA ILE A 127 -12.16 -12.28 6.20
C ILE A 127 -11.35 -11.16 5.55
N SER A 128 -11.99 -10.35 4.71
CA SER A 128 -11.45 -9.09 4.19
C SER A 128 -12.15 -7.91 4.86
N VAL A 129 -11.39 -6.95 5.38
CA VAL A 129 -11.91 -5.76 6.06
C VAL A 129 -11.90 -4.60 5.09
N HIS A 130 -13.09 -4.18 4.68
CA HIS A 130 -13.30 -3.03 3.80
C HIS A 130 -13.89 -1.89 4.62
N ARG A 131 -13.49 -0.66 4.27
CA ARG A 131 -14.01 0.55 4.88
C ARG A 131 -14.44 1.53 3.81
N SER A 132 -15.71 1.92 3.86
CA SER A 132 -16.26 2.91 2.93
C SER A 132 -16.38 4.27 3.59
N PHE A 133 -16.00 5.30 2.85
CA PHE A 133 -16.09 6.69 3.24
C PHE A 133 -16.93 7.45 2.24
N SER A 134 -17.73 8.38 2.74
CA SER A 134 -18.38 9.39 1.92
C SER A 134 -17.46 10.62 1.82
N VAL A 135 -17.55 11.38 0.73
CA VAL A 135 -16.74 12.60 0.51
C VAL A 135 -17.01 13.71 1.52
N ASP A 136 -18.12 13.63 2.26
CA ASP A 136 -18.53 14.59 3.29
C ASP A 136 -17.96 14.29 4.69
N THR A 137 -17.18 13.22 4.86
CA THR A 137 -16.59 12.88 6.15
C THR A 137 -15.59 13.94 6.63
N THR A 138 -15.54 14.14 7.95
CA THR A 138 -14.61 15.08 8.60
C THR A 138 -13.24 14.47 8.91
N LEU A 139 -13.02 13.20 8.54
CA LEU A 139 -11.73 12.54 8.69
C LEU A 139 -10.67 13.17 7.78
N GLN A 140 -9.44 13.09 8.24
CA GLN A 140 -8.26 13.52 7.51
C GLN A 140 -7.63 12.34 6.81
N PHE A 141 -7.17 12.54 5.58
CA PHE A 141 -6.58 11.49 4.76
C PHE A 141 -5.20 11.88 4.26
N THR A 142 -4.36 10.88 4.02
CA THR A 142 -3.06 11.09 3.40
C THR A 142 -2.78 9.93 2.43
N VAL A 143 -2.32 10.26 1.23
CA VAL A 143 -1.85 9.26 0.27
C VAL A 143 -0.43 8.86 0.65
N VAL A 144 -0.29 7.65 1.20
CA VAL A 144 0.99 7.11 1.69
C VAL A 144 1.81 6.53 0.54
N GLU A 145 1.14 5.91 -0.42
CA GLU A 145 1.79 5.24 -1.56
C GLU A 145 0.87 5.32 -2.77
N ARG A 146 1.43 5.60 -3.94
CA ARG A 146 0.71 5.52 -5.23
C ARG A 146 1.19 4.29 -6.01
N PRO A 147 0.34 3.67 -6.84
CA PRO A 147 0.76 2.58 -7.71
C PRO A 147 1.93 3.00 -8.60
N ALA A 148 2.95 2.15 -8.70
CA ALA A 148 4.10 2.43 -9.54
C ALA A 148 3.73 2.33 -11.04
N PRO A 149 4.36 3.14 -11.92
CA PRO A 149 4.23 2.94 -13.35
C PRO A 149 4.59 1.51 -13.77
N GLY A 150 3.85 0.95 -14.72
CA GLY A 150 3.99 -0.42 -15.21
C GLY A 150 3.28 -1.48 -14.36
N THR A 151 2.75 -1.10 -13.19
CA THR A 151 1.82 -1.98 -12.45
C THR A 151 0.49 -2.10 -13.19
N VAL A 152 -0.23 -3.19 -12.98
CA VAL A 152 -1.52 -3.44 -13.65
C VAL A 152 -2.60 -3.61 -12.59
N ARG A 153 -3.58 -2.71 -12.64
CA ARG A 153 -4.82 -2.77 -11.89
C ARG A 153 -5.75 -3.77 -12.54
N VAL A 154 -6.24 -4.73 -11.76
CA VAL A 154 -7.24 -5.71 -12.19
C VAL A 154 -8.56 -5.35 -11.54
N PHE A 155 -9.52 -4.94 -12.35
CA PHE A 155 -10.87 -4.62 -11.92
C PHE A 155 -11.82 -5.81 -12.11
N ASP A 156 -12.83 -5.94 -11.24
CA ASP A 156 -13.85 -7.00 -11.34
C ASP A 156 -14.74 -6.87 -12.59
N ARG A 157 -14.94 -5.63 -13.07
CA ARG A 157 -15.80 -5.27 -14.21
C ARG A 157 -15.34 -3.95 -14.84
N ALA A 158 -15.92 -3.63 -16.00
CA ALA A 158 -15.78 -2.31 -16.62
C ALA A 158 -16.76 -1.28 -16.02
N GLY A 159 -16.38 0.01 -16.10
CA GLY A 159 -17.25 1.15 -15.85
C GLY A 159 -17.06 1.79 -14.47
N ASP A 160 -17.85 2.84 -14.24
CA ASP A 160 -17.83 3.55 -12.97
C ASP A 160 -18.13 2.59 -11.82
N ASN A 161 -17.42 2.75 -10.70
CA ASN A 161 -17.58 1.93 -9.51
C ASN A 161 -17.14 0.46 -9.68
N ALA A 162 -16.28 0.19 -10.65
CA ALA A 162 -15.50 -1.04 -10.68
C ALA A 162 -14.63 -1.19 -9.41
N GLU A 163 -14.44 -2.43 -8.96
CA GLU A 163 -13.65 -2.76 -7.77
C GLU A 163 -12.31 -3.36 -8.18
N LEU A 164 -11.23 -2.78 -7.67
CA LEU A 164 -9.87 -3.32 -7.80
C LEU A 164 -9.76 -4.59 -6.96
N VAL A 165 -9.64 -5.72 -7.63
CA VAL A 165 -9.52 -7.04 -6.99
C VAL A 165 -8.07 -7.50 -6.87
N HIS A 166 -7.19 -6.96 -7.73
CA HIS A 166 -5.76 -7.27 -7.67
C HIS A 166 -4.92 -6.12 -8.24
N LEU A 167 -3.73 -5.92 -7.68
CA LEU A 167 -2.71 -5.02 -8.23
C LEU A 167 -1.47 -5.85 -8.53
N ALA A 168 -1.23 -6.08 -9.82
CA ALA A 168 -0.13 -6.90 -10.31
C ALA A 168 1.09 -6.03 -10.64
N PRO A 169 2.32 -6.57 -10.54
CA PRO A 169 3.53 -5.84 -10.89
C PRO A 169 3.68 -5.60 -12.40
N HIS A 170 3.03 -6.41 -13.24
CA HIS A 170 3.03 -6.29 -14.70
C HIS A 170 1.89 -7.11 -15.32
N ARG A 171 1.63 -6.90 -16.61
CA ARG A 171 0.52 -7.51 -17.35
C ARG A 171 0.50 -9.04 -17.31
N ALA A 172 1.64 -9.69 -17.53
CA ALA A 172 1.71 -11.17 -17.50
C ALA A 172 1.35 -11.76 -16.12
N ALA A 173 1.71 -11.09 -15.02
CA ALA A 173 1.34 -11.54 -13.67
C ALA A 173 -0.16 -11.35 -13.41
N ALA A 174 -0.76 -10.29 -13.95
CA ALA A 174 -2.21 -10.07 -13.87
C ALA A 174 -2.98 -11.18 -14.62
N GLU A 175 -2.53 -11.55 -15.82
CA GLU A 175 -3.14 -12.61 -16.61
C GLU A 175 -3.00 -13.99 -15.94
N GLU A 176 -1.82 -14.29 -15.38
CA GLU A 176 -1.61 -15.50 -14.58
C GLU A 176 -2.52 -15.52 -13.36
N TRP A 177 -2.66 -14.40 -12.65
CA TRP A 177 -3.56 -14.28 -11.53
C TRP A 177 -5.01 -14.53 -11.97
N LEU A 178 -5.48 -13.90 -13.04
CA LEU A 178 -6.84 -14.11 -13.58
C LEU A 178 -7.09 -15.56 -14.01
N SER A 179 -6.10 -16.26 -14.57
CA SER A 179 -6.26 -17.69 -14.92
C SER A 179 -6.60 -18.57 -13.71
N ARG A 180 -6.22 -18.12 -12.51
CA ARG A 180 -6.46 -18.82 -11.24
C ARG A 180 -7.66 -18.26 -10.46
N HIS A 181 -8.28 -17.17 -10.92
CA HIS A 181 -9.36 -16.47 -10.20
C HIS A 181 -10.59 -16.27 -11.10
N GLY A 182 -11.79 -16.51 -10.55
CA GLY A 182 -13.04 -16.51 -11.31
C GLY A 182 -13.63 -15.12 -11.60
N TYR A 183 -12.92 -14.26 -12.33
CA TYR A 183 -13.41 -12.93 -12.74
C TYR A 183 -13.64 -12.85 -14.25
N PRO A 184 -14.81 -13.28 -14.76
CA PRO A 184 -15.06 -13.38 -16.20
C PRO A 184 -15.17 -12.03 -16.92
N ASN A 185 -15.49 -10.95 -16.19
CA ASN A 185 -15.66 -9.61 -16.73
C ASN A 185 -14.47 -8.70 -16.39
N ALA A 186 -13.34 -9.26 -15.96
CA ALA A 186 -12.22 -8.49 -15.46
C ALA A 186 -11.66 -7.54 -16.53
N VAL A 187 -11.26 -6.35 -16.09
CA VAL A 187 -10.58 -5.36 -16.92
C VAL A 187 -9.18 -5.13 -16.37
N LEU A 188 -8.20 -5.16 -17.26
CA LEU A 188 -6.81 -4.82 -16.95
C LEU A 188 -6.55 -3.37 -17.35
N ASP A 189 -6.03 -2.59 -16.40
CA ASP A 189 -5.65 -1.20 -16.60
C ASP A 189 -4.21 -0.99 -16.14
N GLU A 190 -3.33 -0.57 -17.06
CA GLU A 190 -1.91 -0.40 -16.79
C GLU A 190 -1.64 1.03 -16.31
N VAL A 191 -0.92 1.15 -15.18
CA VAL A 191 -0.53 2.43 -14.62
C VAL A 191 0.57 3.02 -15.50
N THR A 192 0.28 4.10 -16.21
CA THR A 192 1.24 4.72 -17.12
C THR A 192 2.15 5.70 -16.39
N ALA A 193 3.36 5.92 -16.93
CA ALA A 193 4.28 6.90 -16.36
C ALA A 193 3.74 8.34 -16.46
N ASP A 194 2.95 8.64 -17.49
CA ASP A 194 2.34 9.96 -17.69
C ASP A 194 1.24 10.24 -16.66
N GLU A 195 0.44 9.23 -16.29
CA GLU A 195 -0.53 9.31 -15.19
C GLU A 195 0.16 9.67 -13.87
N VAL A 196 1.26 8.99 -13.55
CA VAL A 196 2.01 9.25 -12.32
C VAL A 196 2.73 10.61 -12.36
N ALA A 197 3.19 11.05 -13.54
CA ALA A 197 3.80 12.37 -13.70
C ALA A 197 2.77 13.50 -13.51
N ALA A 198 1.54 13.35 -14.01
CA ALA A 198 0.45 14.29 -13.80
C ALA A 198 0.14 14.46 -12.29
N ASP A 199 0.08 13.35 -11.56
CA ASP A 199 -0.12 13.35 -10.10
C ASP A 199 0.98 14.10 -9.33
N VAL A 200 2.24 14.01 -9.78
CA VAL A 200 3.39 14.66 -9.12
C VAL A 200 3.39 16.18 -9.36
N VAL A 201 2.86 16.63 -10.49
CA VAL A 201 2.76 18.07 -10.80
C VAL A 201 1.67 18.73 -9.97
N GLU A 202 0.54 18.05 -9.75
CA GLU A 202 -0.56 18.58 -8.94
C GLU A 202 -0.16 18.75 -7.45
N GLY A 203 0.74 17.91 -6.93
CA GLY A 203 1.34 18.06 -5.60
C GLY A 203 2.33 19.23 -5.43
N ARG A 204 2.60 20.02 -6.48
CA ARG A 204 3.48 21.20 -6.44
C ARG A 204 2.76 22.54 -6.64
N VAL A 205 1.45 22.54 -6.88
CA VAL A 205 0.71 23.76 -7.26
C VAL A 205 -0.40 24.15 -6.25
N ALA A 206 -0.51 23.48 -5.10
CA ALA A 206 -1.45 23.87 -4.04
C ALA A 206 -0.80 24.75 -2.96
#